data_AF-A0A834MKX3-F1
#
_entry.id   AF-A0A834MKX3-F1
#
_cell.length_a   1.000
_cell.length_b   1.000
_cell.length_c   1.000
_cell.angle_alpha   90.00
_cell.angle_beta   90.00
_cell.angle_gamma   90.00
#
_symmetry.space_group_name_H-M   'P 1'
#
loop_
_entity.id
_entity.type
_entity.pdbx_description
1 polymer ?
#
loop_
_entity_poly.entity_id
_entity_poly.type
_entity_poly.pdbx_seq_one_letter_code
_entity_poly.pdbx_strand_id
1 'polypeptide(L)'
;MNFKSLPKGTYFLLYDFIDFFEKDGPSFLQRDKYHDIIDTIFKNFSQLERDAIVFQYTNWEHVNDGYLNQKMVGNVVGDYFFICPMNDFAELAAERGMKVYYYYFTHRTSTSLWGEWMGVMHGDEIEYVFGHPLNMSLQFNSRERDLSLRMMQAFARFAATG
;
A
#
# COMPACT_ATOMS: atom_id res chain seq x y z
N MET A 1 9.76 4.06 15.50
CA MET A 1 8.45 4.25 14.86
C MET A 1 8.11 2.94 14.17
N ASN A 2 6.98 2.30 14.47
CA ASN A 2 6.55 1.10 13.76
C ASN A 2 5.89 1.53 12.45
N PHE A 3 6.46 1.09 11.33
CA PHE A 3 5.96 1.40 9.99
C PHE A 3 5.15 0.21 9.48
N LYS A 4 3.87 0.44 9.16
CA LYS A 4 3.04 -0.44 8.33
C LYS A 4 2.35 0.43 7.30
N SER A 5 2.46 0.12 6.00
CA SER A 5 1.58 0.71 5.00
C SER A 5 0.28 -0.08 4.87
N LEU A 6 -0.83 0.63 4.64
CA LEU A 6 -2.02 0.12 3.98
C LEU A 6 -1.68 -0.08 2.49
N PRO A 7 -2.40 -0.96 1.79
CA PRO A 7 -1.73 -1.91 0.93
C PRO A 7 -1.45 -1.31 -0.46
N LYS A 8 -0.25 -0.75 -0.62
CA LYS A 8 0.27 -0.32 -1.94
C LYS A 8 0.29 -1.48 -2.96
N GLY A 9 0.29 -2.73 -2.48
CA GLY A 9 0.30 -3.94 -3.30
C GLY A 9 -1.05 -4.41 -3.84
N THR A 10 -2.20 -3.94 -3.32
CA THR A 10 -3.52 -4.48 -3.72
C THR A 10 -3.86 -4.24 -5.18
N TYR A 11 -3.43 -3.11 -5.75
CA TYR A 11 -3.59 -2.82 -7.18
C TYR A 11 -2.91 -3.91 -8.03
N PHE A 12 -1.62 -4.15 -7.79
CA PHE A 12 -0.84 -5.13 -8.55
C PHE A 12 -1.31 -6.55 -8.32
N LEU A 13 -1.65 -6.87 -7.07
CA LEU A 13 -2.22 -8.16 -6.69
C LEU A 13 -3.50 -8.47 -7.47
N LEU A 14 -4.42 -7.50 -7.61
CA LEU A 14 -5.65 -7.69 -8.37
C LEU A 14 -5.37 -8.01 -9.85
N TYR A 15 -4.44 -7.30 -10.50
CA TYR A 15 -4.18 -7.49 -11.92
C TYR A 15 -3.38 -8.77 -12.23
N ASP A 16 -2.36 -9.08 -11.43
CA ASP A 16 -1.51 -10.26 -11.67
C ASP A 16 -2.19 -11.57 -11.24
N PHE A 17 -3.21 -11.49 -10.39
CA PHE A 17 -3.93 -12.63 -9.82
C PHE A 17 -5.45 -12.46 -9.94
N ILE A 18 -5.92 -11.93 -11.08
CA ILE A 18 -7.33 -11.58 -11.34
C ILE A 18 -8.29 -12.77 -11.21
N ASP A 19 -7.80 -14.00 -11.40
CA ASP A 19 -8.59 -15.22 -11.22
C ASP A 19 -8.94 -15.50 -9.74
N PHE A 20 -8.23 -14.86 -8.80
CA PHE A 20 -8.39 -15.05 -7.35
C PHE A 20 -9.00 -13.84 -6.63
N PHE A 21 -8.97 -12.66 -7.24
CA PHE A 21 -9.38 -11.41 -6.62
C PHE A 21 -10.41 -10.64 -7.43
N GLU A 22 -11.39 -10.09 -6.73
CA GLU A 22 -12.44 -9.25 -7.29
C GLU A 22 -12.14 -7.77 -7.07
N LYS A 23 -12.45 -6.94 -8.06
CA LYS A 23 -12.26 -5.49 -7.98
C LYS A 23 -13.11 -4.84 -6.90
N ASP A 24 -14.39 -5.21 -6.84
CA ASP A 24 -15.41 -4.44 -6.11
C ASP A 24 -15.61 -4.93 -4.67
N GLY A 25 -15.31 -6.20 -4.39
CA GLY A 25 -15.51 -6.84 -3.09
C GLY A 25 -14.30 -7.64 -2.61
N PRO A 26 -14.18 -7.88 -1.30
CA PRO A 26 -13.15 -8.76 -0.77
C PRO A 26 -13.33 -10.18 -1.29
N SER A 27 -12.22 -10.89 -1.52
CA SER A 27 -12.21 -12.27 -2.00
C SER A 27 -11.71 -13.17 -0.89
N PHE A 28 -12.46 -14.25 -0.62
CA PHE A 28 -12.06 -15.23 0.38
C PHE A 28 -10.92 -16.09 -0.17
N LEU A 29 -9.68 -15.77 0.23
CA LEU A 29 -8.49 -16.46 -0.26
C LEU A 29 -8.21 -17.73 0.56
N GLN A 30 -8.39 -18.91 -0.05
CA GLN A 30 -8.06 -20.16 0.63
C GLN A 30 -6.57 -20.24 0.97
N ARG A 31 -6.25 -21.01 2.02
CA ARG A 31 -4.90 -21.08 2.57
C ARG A 31 -3.88 -21.68 1.59
N ASP A 32 -4.27 -22.68 0.80
CA ASP A 32 -3.45 -23.22 -0.29
C ASP A 32 -3.16 -22.15 -1.34
N LYS A 33 -4.17 -21.36 -1.73
CA LYS A 33 -4.01 -20.24 -2.67
C LYS A 33 -3.14 -19.12 -2.15
N TYR A 34 -3.16 -18.86 -0.84
CA TYR A 34 -2.19 -17.96 -0.23
C TYR A 34 -0.75 -18.43 -0.50
N HIS A 35 -0.44 -19.72 -0.29
CA HIS A 35 0.91 -20.25 -0.53
C HIS A 35 1.25 -20.23 -2.03
N ASP A 36 0.34 -20.68 -2.90
CA ASP A 36 0.53 -20.67 -4.36
C ASP A 36 0.91 -19.26 -4.87
N ILE A 37 0.25 -18.22 -4.34
CA ILE A 37 0.53 -16.83 -4.70
C ILE A 37 1.91 -16.39 -4.21
N ILE A 38 2.28 -16.68 -2.96
CA ILE A 38 3.62 -16.35 -2.43
C ILE A 38 4.71 -17.07 -3.23
N ASP A 39 4.53 -18.36 -3.53
CA ASP A 39 5.46 -19.14 -4.35
C ASP A 39 5.58 -18.57 -5.77
N THR A 40 4.49 -18.05 -6.34
CA THR A 40 4.49 -17.42 -7.66
C THR A 40 5.23 -16.09 -7.65
N ILE A 41 4.93 -15.20 -6.69
CA ILE A 41 5.55 -13.87 -6.56
C ILE A 41 7.06 -14.02 -6.31
N PHE A 42 7.44 -14.94 -5.41
CA PHE A 42 8.82 -15.14 -4.98
C PHE A 42 9.44 -16.42 -5.56
N LYS A 43 9.10 -16.76 -6.80
CA LYS A 43 9.58 -17.99 -7.48
C LYS A 43 11.10 -18.14 -7.53
N ASN A 44 11.82 -17.02 -7.50
CA ASN A 44 13.28 -16.99 -7.56
C ASN A 44 13.95 -17.12 -6.18
N PHE A 45 13.17 -17.11 -5.09
CA PHE A 45 13.69 -17.24 -3.73
C PHE A 45 13.91 -18.71 -3.40
N SER A 46 14.72 -19.00 -2.39
CA SER A 46 14.81 -20.33 -1.81
C SER A 46 13.51 -20.71 -1.08
N GLN A 47 13.31 -22.01 -0.84
CA GLN A 47 12.15 -22.46 -0.05
C GLN A 47 12.17 -21.86 1.36
N LEU A 48 13.35 -21.78 1.99
CA LEU A 48 13.51 -21.20 3.32
C LEU A 48 13.06 -19.74 3.38
N GLU A 49 13.41 -18.94 2.38
CA GLU A 49 13.00 -17.53 2.31
C GLU A 49 11.49 -17.40 2.11
N ARG A 50 10.90 -18.24 1.23
CA ARG A 50 9.44 -18.25 1.05
C ARG A 50 8.69 -18.69 2.31
N ASP A 51 9.17 -19.72 2.99
CA ASP A 51 8.60 -20.19 4.26
C ASP A 51 8.70 -19.10 5.33
N ALA A 52 9.78 -18.32 5.35
CA ALA A 52 9.93 -17.17 6.25
C ALA A 52 8.94 -16.04 5.93
N ILE A 53 8.71 -15.74 4.65
CA ILE A 53 7.68 -14.76 4.22
C ILE A 53 6.30 -15.25 4.65
N VAL A 54 5.95 -16.50 4.35
CA VAL A 54 4.70 -17.12 4.78
C VAL A 54 4.56 -17.00 6.30
N PHE A 55 5.60 -17.35 7.06
CA PHE A 55 5.58 -17.31 8.52
C PHE A 55 5.32 -15.90 9.06
N GLN A 56 6.03 -14.90 8.51
CA GLN A 56 5.95 -13.51 8.93
C GLN A 56 4.56 -12.89 8.69
N TYR A 57 3.92 -13.24 7.58
CA TYR A 57 2.64 -12.63 7.17
C TYR A 57 1.42 -13.52 7.45
N THR A 58 1.60 -14.71 8.03
CA THR A 58 0.46 -15.50 8.49
C THR A 58 -0.14 -14.89 9.74
N ASN A 59 -1.45 -14.63 9.73
CA ASN A 59 -2.17 -14.36 10.97
C ASN A 59 -2.36 -15.69 11.73
N TRP A 60 -1.50 -15.96 12.71
CA TRP A 60 -1.49 -17.22 13.45
C TRP A 60 -2.71 -17.44 14.34
N GLU A 61 -3.43 -16.39 14.73
CA GLU A 61 -4.70 -16.49 15.47
C GLU A 61 -5.86 -16.90 14.55
N HIS A 62 -5.77 -16.56 13.26
CA HIS A 62 -6.84 -16.74 12.27
C HIS A 62 -6.31 -17.28 10.93
N VAL A 63 -5.56 -18.38 10.96
CA VAL A 63 -4.84 -18.93 9.80
C VAL A 63 -5.75 -19.24 8.60
N ASN A 64 -6.99 -19.65 8.87
CA ASN A 64 -7.96 -20.05 7.85
C ASN A 64 -8.96 -18.95 7.48
N ASP A 65 -8.80 -17.73 8.00
CA ASP A 65 -9.61 -16.60 7.59
C ASP A 65 -9.11 -16.09 6.22
N GLY A 66 -9.89 -16.38 5.18
CA GLY A 66 -9.51 -16.05 3.80
C GLY A 66 -9.45 -14.56 3.51
N TYR A 67 -10.20 -13.72 4.24
CA TYR A 67 -10.13 -12.27 4.07
C TYR A 67 -8.87 -11.70 4.72
N LEU A 68 -8.45 -12.27 5.85
CA LEU A 68 -7.16 -11.95 6.45
C LEU A 68 -6.01 -12.45 5.57
N ASN A 69 -6.13 -13.62 4.94
CA ASN A 69 -5.14 -14.10 3.98
C ASN A 69 -5.02 -13.17 2.77
N GLN A 70 -6.14 -12.72 2.17
CA GLN A 70 -6.13 -11.72 1.09
C GLN A 70 -5.38 -10.46 1.53
N LYS A 71 -5.73 -9.92 2.70
CA LYS A 71 -5.08 -8.73 3.26
C LYS A 71 -3.58 -8.93 3.45
N MET A 72 -3.16 -10.08 3.96
CA MET A 72 -1.75 -10.38 4.22
C MET A 72 -0.92 -10.50 2.95
N VAL A 73 -1.44 -11.11 1.88
CA VAL A 73 -0.76 -11.10 0.58
C VAL A 73 -0.61 -9.67 0.05
N GLY A 74 -1.66 -8.85 0.18
CA GLY A 74 -1.58 -7.43 -0.18
C GLY A 74 -0.48 -6.67 0.59
N ASN A 75 -0.29 -6.99 1.87
CA ASN A 75 0.81 -6.44 2.68
C ASN A 75 2.17 -6.96 2.22
N VAL A 76 2.32 -8.26 1.93
CA VAL A 76 3.59 -8.80 1.41
C VAL A 76 4.05 -8.05 0.17
N VAL A 77 3.15 -7.87 -0.80
CA VAL A 77 3.44 -7.16 -2.05
C VAL A 77 3.76 -5.68 -1.77
N GLY A 78 2.96 -5.01 -0.93
CA GLY A 78 3.18 -3.61 -0.57
C GLY A 78 4.52 -3.37 0.13
N ASP A 79 4.81 -4.18 1.15
CA ASP A 79 6.01 -4.08 1.97
C ASP A 79 7.26 -4.38 1.15
N TYR A 80 7.28 -5.49 0.41
CA TYR A 80 8.46 -5.92 -0.35
C TYR A 80 8.77 -5.01 -1.54
N PHE A 81 7.78 -4.62 -2.35
CA PHE A 81 8.04 -3.87 -3.58
C PHE A 81 8.09 -2.36 -3.39
N PHE A 82 7.50 -1.82 -2.32
CA PHE A 82 7.37 -0.37 -2.16
C PHE A 82 7.86 0.16 -0.82
N ILE A 83 7.38 -0.35 0.32
CA ILE A 83 7.67 0.29 1.61
C ILE A 83 9.11 0.05 2.04
N CYS A 84 9.52 -1.22 2.14
CA CYS A 84 10.83 -1.57 2.68
C CYS A 84 11.97 -1.00 1.81
N PRO A 85 11.95 -1.12 0.46
CA PRO A 85 12.96 -0.49 -0.37
C PRO A 85 13.01 1.04 -0.22
N MET A 86 11.86 1.71 -0.04
CA MET A 86 11.82 3.16 0.19
C MET A 86 12.34 3.55 1.57
N ASN A 87 12.11 2.72 2.59
CA ASN A 87 12.68 2.91 3.93
C ASN A 87 14.20 2.78 3.89
N ASP A 88 14.71 1.71 3.27
CA ASP A 88 16.15 1.46 3.12
C ASP A 88 16.83 2.62 2.37
N PHE A 89 16.20 3.11 1.30
CA PHE A 89 16.68 4.27 0.56
C PHE A 89 16.71 5.54 1.42
N ALA A 90 15.64 5.81 2.16
CA ALA A 90 15.53 6.98 3.02
C ALA A 90 16.57 6.97 4.15
N GLU A 91 16.79 5.81 4.77
CA GLU A 91 17.80 5.62 5.81
C GLU A 91 19.21 5.82 5.23
N LEU A 92 19.53 5.16 4.12
CA LEU A 92 20.83 5.31 3.45
C LEU A 92 21.11 6.76 3.01
N ALA A 93 20.09 7.47 2.51
CA ALA A 93 20.22 8.88 2.14
C ALA A 93 20.52 9.76 3.37
N ALA A 94 19.82 9.52 4.48
CA ALA A 94 20.04 10.24 5.73
C ALA A 94 21.43 9.98 6.32
N GLU A 95 21.88 8.72 6.33
CA GLU A 95 23.24 8.33 6.77
C GLU A 95 24.34 9.01 5.95
N ARG A 96 24.07 9.30 4.68
CA ARG A 96 24.97 10.05 3.78
C ARG A 96 24.88 11.57 3.94
N GLY A 97 24.18 12.05 4.97
CA GLY A 97 24.08 13.48 5.31
C GLY A 97 23.01 14.24 4.54
N MET A 98 22.13 13.57 3.79
CA MET A 98 20.99 14.24 3.16
C MET A 98 19.91 14.54 4.19
N LYS A 99 19.26 15.70 4.06
CA LYS A 99 18.07 16.02 4.84
C LYS A 99 16.87 15.30 4.23
N VAL A 100 16.44 14.22 4.87
CA VAL A 100 15.34 13.37 4.39
C VAL A 100 14.05 13.71 5.12
N TYR A 101 12.98 13.91 4.35
CA TYR A 101 11.61 13.98 4.86
C TYR A 101 10.84 12.79 4.33
N TYR A 102 10.09 12.15 5.20
CA TYR A 102 9.30 10.97 4.89
C TYR A 102 7.85 11.23 5.27
N TYR A 103 6.91 10.85 4.41
CA TYR A 103 5.49 10.90 4.71
C TYR A 103 4.83 9.55 4.44
N TYR A 104 3.71 9.33 5.11
CA TYR A 104 2.92 8.12 4.96
C TYR A 104 1.46 8.49 4.76
N PHE A 105 0.94 8.22 3.56
CA PHE A 105 -0.41 8.58 3.15
C PHE A 105 -1.38 7.43 3.46
N THR A 106 -2.44 7.74 4.22
CA THR A 106 -3.37 6.75 4.78
C THR A 106 -4.84 7.08 4.54
N HIS A 107 -5.12 8.13 3.77
CA HIS A 107 -6.49 8.54 3.49
C HIS A 107 -7.02 7.80 2.27
N ARG A 108 -8.13 7.08 2.43
CA ARG A 108 -8.86 6.49 1.30
C ARG A 108 -9.88 7.50 0.79
N THR A 109 -9.75 7.90 -0.48
CA THR A 109 -10.68 8.84 -1.12
C THR A 109 -12.11 8.33 -1.02
N SER A 110 -13.02 9.19 -0.55
CA SER A 110 -14.43 8.86 -0.33
C SER A 110 -15.20 8.51 -1.60
N THR A 111 -14.68 8.91 -2.75
CA THR A 111 -15.19 8.60 -4.10
C THR A 111 -14.36 7.53 -4.82
N SER A 112 -13.48 6.81 -4.12
CA SER A 112 -12.72 5.72 -4.71
C SER A 112 -13.64 4.65 -5.31
N LEU A 113 -13.41 4.30 -6.57
CA LEU A 113 -14.19 3.30 -7.33
C LEU A 113 -13.66 1.86 -7.18
N TRP A 114 -12.79 1.64 -6.20
CA TRP A 114 -12.19 0.33 -5.92
C TRP A 114 -12.87 -0.30 -4.70
N GLY A 115 -12.83 -1.61 -4.56
CA GLY A 115 -13.38 -2.28 -3.37
C GLY A 115 -12.69 -1.80 -2.08
N GLU A 116 -13.44 -1.73 -0.97
CA GLU A 116 -12.90 -1.27 0.32
C GLU A 116 -11.69 -2.10 0.80
N TRP A 117 -11.66 -3.39 0.43
CA TRP A 117 -10.57 -4.31 0.74
C TRP A 117 -9.22 -3.85 0.19
N MET A 118 -9.22 -3.09 -0.91
CA MET A 118 -8.01 -2.56 -1.53
C MET A 118 -7.40 -1.40 -0.74
N GLY A 119 -8.14 -0.84 0.23
CA GLY A 119 -7.64 0.18 1.15
C GLY A 119 -7.22 1.47 0.45
N VAL A 120 -6.05 1.99 0.81
CA VAL A 120 -5.44 3.15 0.15
C VAL A 120 -4.52 2.63 -0.94
N MET A 121 -4.90 2.86 -2.18
CA MET A 121 -4.19 2.28 -3.31
C MET A 121 -2.94 3.06 -3.67
N HIS A 122 -2.01 2.36 -4.32
CA HIS A 122 -0.86 3.00 -4.94
C HIS A 122 -1.32 4.07 -5.94
N GLY A 123 -0.87 5.31 -5.73
CA GLY A 123 -1.21 6.45 -6.58
C GLY A 123 -2.40 7.28 -6.10
N ASP A 124 -3.17 6.82 -5.09
CA ASP A 124 -4.29 7.59 -4.53
C ASP A 124 -3.82 8.95 -3.96
N GLU A 125 -2.56 9.06 -3.54
CA GLU A 125 -2.01 10.31 -3.01
C GLU A 125 -1.80 11.38 -4.09
N ILE A 126 -1.66 10.99 -5.35
CA ILE A 126 -1.27 11.87 -6.47
C ILE A 126 -2.30 12.99 -6.64
N GLU A 127 -3.59 12.66 -6.60
CA GLU A 127 -4.65 13.66 -6.77
C GLU A 127 -4.63 14.73 -5.67
N TYR A 128 -4.21 14.36 -4.46
CA TYR A 128 -4.08 15.28 -3.32
C TYR A 128 -2.85 16.17 -3.46
N VAL A 129 -1.71 15.63 -3.92
CA VAL A 129 -0.49 16.40 -4.20
C VAL A 129 -0.75 17.48 -5.25
N PHE A 130 -1.55 17.18 -6.28
CA PHE A 130 -1.84 18.10 -7.38
C PHE A 130 -3.08 19.00 -7.16
N GLY A 131 -3.75 18.92 -6.01
CA GLY A 131 -4.86 19.82 -5.72
C GLY A 131 -6.19 19.44 -6.35
N HIS A 132 -6.35 18.21 -6.85
CA HIS A 132 -7.59 17.77 -7.49
C HIS A 132 -8.82 17.92 -6.57
N PRO A 133 -8.74 17.61 -5.26
CA PRO A 133 -9.82 17.87 -4.32
C PRO A 133 -10.21 19.35 -4.17
N LEU A 134 -9.39 20.32 -4.60
CA LEU A 134 -9.75 21.74 -4.53
C LEU A 134 -10.68 22.17 -5.69
N ASN A 135 -10.86 21.34 -6.71
CA ASN A 135 -11.85 21.58 -7.75
C ASN A 135 -13.27 21.42 -7.18
N MET A 136 -13.99 22.53 -7.06
CA MET A 136 -15.35 22.55 -6.50
C MET A 136 -16.39 21.85 -7.40
N SER A 137 -16.05 21.56 -8.65
CA SER A 137 -16.89 20.79 -9.57
C SER A 137 -16.84 19.28 -9.30
N LEU A 138 -15.87 18.82 -8.51
CA LEU A 138 -15.67 17.41 -8.16
C LEU A 138 -16.20 17.11 -6.75
N GLN A 139 -16.61 15.86 -6.57
CA GLN A 139 -17.13 15.37 -5.29
C GLN A 139 -15.99 14.96 -4.37
N PHE A 140 -15.64 15.86 -3.44
CA PHE A 140 -14.74 15.62 -2.32
C PHE A 140 -15.31 16.26 -1.06
N ASN A 141 -15.15 15.58 0.07
CA ASN A 141 -15.60 16.09 1.36
C ASN A 141 -14.63 17.16 1.91
N SER A 142 -15.07 17.96 2.89
CA SER A 142 -14.29 19.07 3.43
C SER A 142 -12.92 18.65 4.00
N ARG A 143 -12.82 17.46 4.59
CA ARG A 143 -11.55 16.93 5.13
C ARG A 143 -10.57 16.58 4.02
N GLU A 144 -11.05 16.10 2.88
CA GLU A 144 -10.22 15.80 1.70
C GLU A 144 -9.67 17.06 1.04
N ARG A 145 -10.49 18.11 0.97
CA ARG A 145 -10.04 19.42 0.46
C ARG A 145 -8.96 20.01 1.35
N ASP A 146 -9.16 19.96 2.67
CA ASP A 146 -8.16 20.38 3.64
C ASP A 146 -6.88 19.53 3.58
N LEU A 147 -7.01 18.21 3.44
CA LEU A 147 -5.86 17.32 3.28
C LEU A 147 -5.04 17.67 2.03
N SER A 148 -5.71 17.88 0.89
CA SER A 148 -5.04 18.26 -0.35
C SER A 148 -4.33 19.62 -0.23
N LEU A 149 -4.99 20.61 0.39
CA LEU A 149 -4.37 21.90 0.64
C LEU A 149 -3.10 21.76 1.49
N ARG A 150 -3.13 20.95 2.56
CA ARG A 150 -1.97 20.69 3.41
C ARG A 150 -0.85 19.97 2.66
N MET A 151 -1.18 19.00 1.80
CA MET A 151 -0.19 18.30 0.98
C MET A 151 0.46 19.24 -0.05
N MET A 152 -0.33 20.02 -0.79
CA MET A 152 0.21 21.03 -1.71
C MET A 152 1.14 22.01 -0.99
N GLN A 153 0.76 22.49 0.20
CA GLN A 153 1.60 23.37 1.00
C GLN A 153 2.91 22.70 1.45
N ALA A 154 2.87 21.44 1.86
CA ALA A 154 4.06 20.69 2.25
C ALA A 154 5.02 20.55 1.06
N PHE A 155 4.52 20.17 -0.12
CA PHE A 155 5.32 20.03 -1.33
C PHE A 155 5.86 21.38 -1.83
N ALA A 156 5.06 22.44 -1.81
CA ALA A 156 5.51 23.79 -2.18
C ALA A 156 6.60 24.31 -1.25
N ARG A 157 6.47 24.07 0.07
CA ARG A 157 7.50 24.44 1.06
C ARG A 157 8.78 23.64 0.87
N PHE A 158 8.67 22.33 0.65
CA PHE A 158 9.83 21.48 0.36
C PHE A 158 10.57 21.96 -0.90
N ALA A 159 9.84 22.26 -1.98
CA ALA A 159 10.42 22.80 -3.21
C ALA A 159 11.10 24.17 -3.01
N ALA A 160 10.54 25.03 -2.15
CA ALA A 160 11.09 26.35 -1.90
C ALA A 160 12.31 26.35 -0.95
N THR A 161 12.33 25.49 0.06
CA THR A 161 13.29 25.63 1.18
C THR A 161 13.98 24.34 1.63
N GLY A 162 13.62 23.17 1.12
CA GLY A 162 14.16 21.89 1.62
C GLY A 162 13.64 21.56 3.01
#